data_AF-A0A928SYS4-F1
#
_entry.id   AF-A0A928SYS4-F1
#
_cell.length_a   1.000
_cell.length_b   1.000
_cell.length_c   1.000
_cell.angle_alpha   90.00
_cell.angle_beta   90.00
_cell.angle_gamma   90.00
#
_symmetry.space_group_name_H-M   'P 1'
#
loop_
_entity.id
_entity.type
_entity.pdbx_description
1 polymer ?
#
loop_
_entity_poly.entity_id
_entity_poly.type
_entity_poly.pdbx_seq_one_letter_code
_entity_poly.pdbx_strand_id
1 'polypeptide(L)'
;MTDEADTDAAPSEDVVVLGSESPDGKSVGVVRLREGQVEIGKVQPLEEGKPIVGEVVKLTPRAEAPRICDVEVQYKPTPVAKASPQRTDAAPPRTRGGPPQVASDEYRRNWEAIWAPGKKPN
;
A
#
# COMPACT_ATOMS: atom_id res chain seq x y z
N MET A 1 -13.91 -33.87 -31.08
CA MET A 1 -14.97 -33.30 -30.23
C MET A 1 -14.30 -32.95 -28.93
N THR A 2 -13.63 -31.80 -28.93
CA THR A 2 -12.91 -31.26 -27.77
C THR A 2 -13.65 -29.99 -27.45
N ASP A 3 -14.45 -30.05 -26.39
CA ASP A 3 -15.19 -28.93 -25.83
C ASP A 3 -14.19 -28.15 -24.98
N GLU A 4 -13.51 -27.16 -25.58
CA GLU A 4 -12.82 -26.13 -24.80
C GLU A 4 -13.88 -25.14 -24.34
N ALA A 5 -14.37 -25.35 -23.12
CA ALA A 5 -15.17 -24.38 -22.40
C ALA A 5 -14.30 -23.16 -22.09
N ASP A 6 -14.30 -22.21 -23.01
CA ASP A 6 -13.86 -20.83 -22.80
C ASP A 6 -14.73 -20.25 -21.68
N THR A 7 -14.25 -20.33 -20.44
CA THR A 7 -14.89 -19.66 -19.31
C THR A 7 -14.50 -18.20 -19.43
N ASP A 8 -15.34 -17.47 -20.15
CA ASP A 8 -15.40 -16.01 -20.18
C ASP A 8 -15.41 -15.52 -18.73
N ALA A 9 -14.22 -15.15 -18.24
CA ALA A 9 -14.02 -14.72 -16.87
C ALA A 9 -14.68 -13.35 -16.73
N ALA A 10 -15.94 -13.35 -16.26
CA ALA A 10 -16.66 -12.14 -15.92
C ALA A 10 -15.74 -11.18 -15.14
N PRO A 11 -15.77 -9.88 -15.43
CA PRO A 11 -14.92 -8.92 -14.74
C PRO A 11 -15.14 -9.07 -13.24
N SER A 12 -14.05 -9.30 -12.49
CA SER A 12 -14.13 -9.47 -11.04
C SER A 12 -14.74 -8.21 -10.43
N GLU A 13 -15.99 -8.30 -9.99
CA GLU A 13 -16.68 -7.18 -9.37
C GLU A 13 -15.92 -6.71 -8.12
N ASP A 14 -15.75 -5.40 -8.01
CA ASP A 14 -15.15 -4.73 -6.85
C ASP A 14 -16.17 -3.74 -6.26
N VAL A 15 -16.82 -4.19 -5.20
CA VAL A 15 -18.01 -3.53 -4.63
C VAL A 15 -17.85 -3.40 -3.13
N VAL A 16 -18.27 -2.27 -2.59
CA VAL A 16 -18.24 -2.00 -1.15
C VAL A 16 -19.64 -1.67 -0.62
N VAL A 17 -19.95 -2.22 0.55
CA VAL A 17 -21.13 -1.87 1.34
C VAL A 17 -20.71 -0.99 2.50
N LEU A 18 -21.32 0.20 2.59
CA LEU A 18 -21.08 1.17 3.65
C LEU A 18 -21.87 0.81 4.92
N GLY A 19 -21.15 0.59 6.02
CA GLY A 19 -21.68 0.32 7.35
C GLY A 19 -21.93 1.59 8.16
N SER A 20 -21.69 1.49 9.48
CA SER A 20 -21.81 2.60 10.41
C SER A 20 -20.57 3.49 10.41
N GLU A 21 -20.79 4.77 10.67
CA GLU A 21 -19.71 5.72 10.98
C GLU A 21 -19.01 5.33 12.28
N SER A 22 -17.72 5.66 12.38
CA SER A 22 -16.96 5.49 13.60
C SER A 22 -17.40 6.49 14.67
N PRO A 23 -17.15 6.22 15.97
CA PRO A 23 -17.56 7.12 17.06
C PRO A 23 -17.00 8.53 16.97
N ASP A 24 -15.85 8.70 16.31
CA ASP A 24 -15.20 10.00 16.06
C ASP A 24 -15.67 10.67 14.76
N GLY A 25 -16.54 10.02 13.97
CA GLY A 25 -17.09 10.55 12.72
C GLY A 25 -16.08 10.68 11.57
N LYS A 26 -14.88 10.13 11.72
CA LYS A 26 -13.78 10.30 10.74
C LYS A 26 -13.67 9.16 9.73
N SER A 27 -14.34 8.04 9.99
CA SER A 27 -14.28 6.86 9.14
C SER A 27 -15.62 6.15 9.07
N VAL A 28 -15.81 5.38 8.01
CA VAL A 28 -16.97 4.50 7.82
C VAL A 28 -16.48 3.06 7.79
N GLY A 29 -17.11 2.18 8.57
CA GLY A 29 -16.86 0.75 8.48
C GLY A 29 -17.37 0.20 7.16
N VAL A 30 -16.62 -0.68 6.51
CA VAL A 30 -16.97 -1.20 5.18
C VAL A 30 -16.80 -2.71 5.07
N VAL A 31 -17.63 -3.32 4.23
CA VAL A 31 -17.47 -4.70 3.76
C VAL A 31 -17.28 -4.65 2.25
N ARG A 32 -16.16 -5.16 1.76
CA ARG A 32 -15.79 -5.12 0.34
C ARG A 32 -15.76 -6.54 -0.22
N LEU A 33 -16.32 -6.71 -1.41
CA LEU A 33 -16.16 -7.90 -2.24
C LEU A 33 -15.19 -7.54 -3.37
N ARG A 34 -14.08 -8.28 -3.49
CA ARG A 34 -13.10 -8.13 -4.57
C ARG A 34 -12.49 -9.48 -4.89
N GLU A 35 -12.35 -9.81 -6.17
CA GLU A 35 -11.68 -11.06 -6.62
C GLU A 35 -12.25 -12.33 -5.92
N GLY A 36 -13.55 -12.32 -5.59
CA GLY A 36 -14.22 -13.40 -4.86
C GLY A 36 -13.90 -13.47 -3.36
N GLN A 37 -13.16 -12.51 -2.81
CA GLN A 37 -12.83 -12.40 -1.40
C GLN A 37 -13.64 -11.29 -0.72
N VAL A 38 -14.07 -11.57 0.50
CA VAL A 38 -14.74 -10.58 1.36
C VAL A 38 -13.73 -10.00 2.33
N GLU A 39 -13.55 -8.69 2.29
CA GLU A 39 -12.68 -7.93 3.16
C GLU A 39 -13.51 -7.02 4.08
N ILE A 40 -13.07 -6.89 5.34
CA ILE A 40 -13.66 -5.96 6.29
C ILE A 40 -12.63 -4.89 6.59
N GLY A 41 -13.04 -3.62 6.49
CA GLY A 41 -12.13 -2.51 6.66
C GLY A 41 -12.81 -1.23 7.10
N LYS A 42 -12.06 -0.14 6.99
CA LYS A 42 -12.56 1.22 7.20
C LYS A 42 -12.11 2.10 6.05
N VAL A 43 -13.00 2.97 5.59
CA VAL A 43 -12.68 4.06 4.67
C VAL A 43 -12.66 5.35 5.46
N GLN A 44 -11.67 6.20 5.17
CA GLN A 44 -11.55 7.54 5.70
C GLN A 44 -11.25 8.52 4.56
N PRO A 45 -11.71 9.78 4.65
CA PRO A 45 -11.29 10.82 3.72
C PRO A 45 -9.77 11.01 3.73
N LEU A 46 -9.19 11.34 2.57
CA LEU A 46 -7.79 11.75 2.51
C LEU A 46 -7.62 13.14 3.13
N GLU A 47 -6.58 13.30 3.95
CA GLU A 47 -6.21 14.57 4.56
C GLU A 47 -4.82 15.00 4.07
N GLU A 48 -4.72 16.25 3.61
CA GLU A 48 -3.45 16.79 3.13
C GLU A 48 -2.39 16.83 4.25
N GLY A 49 -1.15 16.48 3.90
CA GLY A 49 -0.04 16.40 4.85
C GLY A 49 -0.04 15.16 5.74
N LYS A 50 -1.07 14.30 5.69
CA LYS A 50 -1.08 12.99 6.39
C LYS A 50 -0.59 11.86 5.49
N PRO A 51 0.06 10.83 6.06
CA PRO A 51 0.46 9.66 5.29
C PRO A 51 -0.76 8.86 4.80
N ILE A 52 -0.65 8.31 3.60
CA ILE A 52 -1.63 7.36 3.05
C ILE A 52 -1.41 6.01 3.72
N VAL A 53 -2.44 5.49 4.36
CA VAL A 53 -2.44 4.17 4.99
C VAL A 53 -3.39 3.27 4.21
N GLY A 54 -2.85 2.25 3.53
CA GLY A 54 -3.63 1.34 2.69
C GLY A 54 -3.87 1.88 1.27
N GLU A 55 -4.95 1.42 0.65
CA GLU A 55 -5.35 1.79 -0.72
C GLU A 55 -6.08 3.14 -0.76
N VAL A 56 -5.87 3.91 -1.84
CA VAL A 56 -6.73 5.06 -2.17
C VAL A 56 -7.77 4.60 -3.17
N VAL A 57 -9.02 4.80 -2.83
CA VAL A 57 -10.17 4.39 -3.63
C VAL A 57 -11.09 5.57 -3.90
N LYS A 58 -11.71 5.55 -5.07
CA LYS A 58 -12.87 6.36 -5.40
C LYS A 58 -14.10 5.47 -5.33
N LEU A 59 -15.12 5.93 -4.61
CA LEU A 59 -16.38 5.21 -4.43
C LEU A 59 -17.47 5.88 -5.25
N THR A 60 -18.12 5.11 -6.13
CA THR A 60 -19.26 5.58 -6.93
C THR A 60 -20.53 4.87 -6.45
N PRO A 61 -21.48 5.58 -5.80
CA PRO A 61 -22.73 4.98 -5.37
C PRO A 61 -23.56 4.45 -6.55
N ARG A 62 -24.13 3.25 -6.41
CA ARG A 62 -25.06 2.71 -7.40
C ARG A 62 -26.41 3.42 -7.29
N ALA A 63 -27.03 3.73 -8.43
CA ALA A 63 -28.28 4.49 -8.49
C ALA A 63 -29.42 3.82 -7.68
N GLU A 64 -29.50 2.50 -7.73
CA GLU A 64 -30.55 1.72 -7.04
C GLU A 64 -30.27 1.53 -5.54
N ALA A 65 -29.00 1.61 -5.13
CA ALA A 65 -28.57 1.32 -3.77
C ALA A 65 -27.41 2.25 -3.36
N PRO A 66 -27.70 3.45 -2.82
CA PRO A 66 -26.66 4.44 -2.50
C PRO A 66 -25.64 3.99 -1.44
N ARG A 67 -25.96 2.95 -0.65
CA ARG A 67 -25.04 2.34 0.33
C ARG A 67 -24.10 1.30 -0.27
N ILE A 68 -24.32 0.95 -1.55
CA ILE A 68 -23.48 0.05 -2.32
C ILE A 68 -22.71 0.92 -3.32
N CYS A 69 -21.38 0.86 -3.26
CA CYS A 69 -20.54 1.65 -4.15
C CYS A 69 -19.63 0.74 -4.97
N ASP A 70 -19.46 1.08 -6.23
CA ASP A 70 -18.39 0.52 -7.06
C ASP A 70 -17.07 1.16 -6.66
N VAL A 71 -16.02 0.33 -6.60
CA VAL A 71 -14.71 0.74 -6.12
C VAL A 71 -13.76 0.90 -7.30
N GLU A 72 -13.17 2.08 -7.43
CA GLU A 72 -12.08 2.35 -8.37
C GLU A 72 -10.79 2.63 -7.58
N VAL A 73 -9.81 1.74 -7.64
CA VAL A 73 -8.53 1.90 -6.94
C VAL A 73 -7.65 2.89 -7.70
N GLN A 74 -7.40 4.05 -7.08
CA GLN A 74 -6.52 5.10 -7.62
C GLN A 74 -5.06 4.87 -7.25
N TYR A 75 -4.82 4.25 -6.09
CA TYR A 75 -3.48 3.93 -5.62
C TYR A 75 -3.51 2.67 -4.76
N LYS A 76 -2.63 1.73 -5.09
CA LYS A 76 -2.37 0.53 -4.28
C LYS A 76 -0.95 0.62 -3.75
N PRO A 77 -0.73 0.66 -2.43
CA PRO A 77 0.61 0.62 -1.89
C PRO A 77 1.24 -0.71 -2.29
N THR A 78 2.44 -0.65 -2.86
CA THR A 78 3.25 -1.86 -3.01
C THR A 78 3.51 -2.37 -1.60
N PRO A 79 3.27 -3.67 -1.30
CA PRO A 79 3.68 -4.22 -0.03
C PRO A 79 5.18 -4.02 0.09
N VAL A 80 5.60 -3.01 0.86
CA VAL A 80 6.93 -3.01 1.46
C VAL A 80 6.98 -4.33 2.20
N ALA A 81 7.83 -5.24 1.72
CA ALA A 81 8.14 -6.48 2.42
C ALA A 81 8.21 -6.10 3.89
N LYS A 82 7.32 -6.69 4.71
CA LYS A 82 7.25 -6.42 6.15
C LYS A 82 8.68 -6.21 6.60
N ALA A 83 9.01 -5.01 7.07
CA ALA A 83 10.33 -4.79 7.63
C ALA A 83 10.47 -5.83 8.73
N SER A 84 11.11 -6.95 8.41
CA SER A 84 11.29 -8.04 9.33
C SER A 84 12.04 -7.43 10.50
N PRO A 85 11.55 -7.54 11.75
CA PRO A 85 12.41 -7.33 12.89
C PRO A 85 13.30 -8.57 12.99
N GLN A 86 14.16 -8.77 11.99
CA GLN A 86 15.20 -9.77 12.04
C GLN A 86 16.51 -9.04 11.85
N ARG A 87 16.87 -8.27 12.89
CA ARG A 87 18.29 -8.12 13.23
C ARG A 87 18.80 -9.49 13.61
N THR A 88 19.27 -10.25 12.63
CA THR A 88 20.26 -11.29 12.85
C THR A 88 21.61 -10.75 12.43
N ASP A 89 22.05 -9.69 13.11
CA ASP A 89 23.46 -9.35 13.18
C ASP A 89 23.77 -9.16 14.65
N ALA A 90 24.42 -10.17 15.21
CA ALA A 90 25.22 -10.01 16.41
C ALA A 90 26.33 -8.99 16.09
N ALA A 91 26.00 -7.70 16.18
CA ALA A 91 26.98 -6.64 16.12
C ALA A 91 27.82 -6.71 17.41
N PRO A 92 29.15 -6.78 17.34
CA PRO A 92 29.97 -6.65 18.54
C PRO A 92 29.73 -5.27 19.15
N PRO A 93 29.74 -5.13 20.49
CA PRO A 93 29.44 -3.87 21.14
C PRO A 93 30.50 -2.84 20.76
N ARG A 94 30.15 -1.88 19.92
CA ARG A 94 31.00 -0.73 19.63
C ARG A 94 30.70 0.36 20.64
N THR A 95 31.36 0.28 21.78
CA THR A 95 31.60 1.42 22.66
C THR A 95 32.50 2.43 21.93
N ARG A 96 31.90 3.37 21.21
CA ARG A 96 32.58 4.62 20.86
C ARG A 96 31.65 5.78 21.20
N GLY A 97 32.02 6.50 22.25
CA GLY A 97 31.33 7.69 22.76
C GLY A 97 31.50 8.88 21.82
N GLY A 98 30.95 8.79 20.62
CA GLY A 98 30.80 9.88 19.68
C GLY A 98 29.34 10.01 19.23
N PRO A 99 28.94 11.17 18.67
CA PRO A 99 27.64 11.31 18.04
C PRO A 99 27.42 10.19 17.02
N PRO A 100 26.18 9.71 16.84
CA PRO A 100 25.89 8.66 15.88
C PRO A 100 26.38 9.06 14.48
N GLN A 101 27.29 8.26 13.92
CA GLN A 101 27.83 8.48 12.58
C GLN A 101 26.79 8.04 11.55
N VAL A 102 26.06 9.01 10.99
CA VAL A 102 25.02 8.79 9.97
C VAL A 102 25.58 8.57 8.56
N ALA A 103 26.84 8.91 8.32
CA ALA A 103 27.52 8.61 7.07
C ALA A 103 28.13 7.20 7.13
N SER A 104 27.38 6.19 6.70
CA SER A 104 27.92 4.86 6.41
C SER A 104 28.53 4.83 5.01
N ASP A 105 29.46 3.89 4.80
CA ASP A 105 30.04 3.66 3.46
C ASP A 105 28.98 3.26 2.44
N GLU A 106 27.90 2.63 2.88
CA GLU A 106 26.75 2.29 2.04
C GLU A 106 25.94 3.53 1.63
N TYR A 107 25.67 4.44 2.58
CA TYR A 107 25.04 5.73 2.29
C TYR A 107 25.86 6.54 1.28
N ARG A 108 27.19 6.56 1.44
CA ARG A 108 28.08 7.28 0.52
C ARG A 108 28.13 6.65 -0.87
N ARG A 109 28.17 5.33 -0.97
CA ARG A 109 28.16 4.61 -2.27
C ARG A 109 26.86 4.85 -3.03
N ASN A 110 25.71 4.83 -2.34
CA ASN A 110 24.43 5.15 -2.98
C ASN A 110 24.39 6.61 -3.45
N TRP A 111 24.93 7.52 -2.65
CA TRP A 111 25.04 8.93 -3.03
C TRP A 111 25.91 9.13 -4.28
N GLU A 112 27.08 8.48 -4.33
CA GLU A 112 27.95 8.54 -5.51
C GLU A 112 27.27 7.91 -6.75
N ALA A 113 26.49 6.84 -6.59
CA ALA A 113 25.76 6.23 -7.71
C ALA A 113 24.71 7.15 -8.34
N ILE A 114 24.03 7.98 -7.54
CA ILE A 114 22.96 8.85 -8.03
C ILE A 114 23.51 10.20 -8.53
N TRP A 115 24.54 10.73 -7.88
CA TRP A 115 24.98 12.12 -8.10
C TRP A 115 26.42 12.27 -8.61
N ALA A 116 27.22 11.21 -8.71
CA ALA A 116 28.56 11.36 -9.28
C ALA A 116 28.48 11.54 -10.81
N PRO A 117 29.18 12.54 -11.37
CA PRO A 117 29.24 12.73 -12.81
C PRO A 117 29.92 11.52 -13.46
N GLY A 118 29.21 10.86 -14.38
CA GLY A 118 29.70 9.67 -15.07
C GLY A 118 31.08 9.91 -15.68
N LYS A 119 32.08 9.14 -15.24
CA LYS A 119 33.41 9.17 -15.82
C LYS A 119 33.32 8.67 -17.26
N LYS A 120 33.57 9.54 -18.24
CA LYS A 120 33.65 9.14 -19.64
C LYS A 120 34.78 8.10 -19.81
N PRO A 121 34.55 7.00 -20.53
CA PRO A 121 35.61 6.06 -20.86
C PRO A 121 36.61 6.74 -21.81
N ASN A 122 37.91 6.55 -21.53
CA ASN A 122 39.01 6.83 -22.46
C ASN A 122 39.26 5.61 -23.33
#